data_AF-A0A655P6S9-F1
#
_entry.id   AF-A0A655P6S9-F1
#
_cell.length_a   1.000
_cell.length_b   1.000
_cell.length_c   1.000
_cell.angle_alpha   90.00
_cell.angle_beta   90.00
_cell.angle_gamma   90.00
#
_symmetry.space_group_name_H-M   'P 1'
#
loop_
_entity.id
_entity.type
_entity.pdbx_description
1 polymer ?
#
loop_
_entity_poly.entity_id
_entity_poly.type
_entity_poly.pdbx_seq_one_letter_code
_entity_poly.pdbx_strand_id
1 'polypeptide(L)'
;MPAAFDYKLGEVIQVYFSDLNKTSNVVGLHKSIDYRILGVDESYDSDAIKFLRVLKLSDTDVIEKVIEEAIQTNTQKARHDNQDKIIRARTRGYEHMYLKHTCNLPLFFSGNELKLALLTENNRPIWQYWHDERNQQALGTLFKPERMAHLTAPGVRGSNNVLYAFKHEHQHKTLFFSMLMPEATQEQRKLFWHIGAKRDSWKAFRLFVFELSDEERKTLAEHSRELADQSRSLTHCGVLQEISDTEAAHDYLLVEKPNLPSSTLNDFRHPRQVVGTPMGIYFDARSRRKEPRYRFSTPVQVSIDALKVTGATVDLSKRGLSLLLDTPLDVKANDQVWVDYLELKLYDKSLPLDKAPYKVVRIGPEGRRLQLVIEENLQTLKTIAFFNSIIEHNQDKLLIKEEILPSNALLESLHNILLDKMVSTPFFVEKVGSNLKPKVIGVNYPLPPHLALLAKLGSENRITLQPIFKGHTNSLLATPMKRIEGAVPQYHEVYLSAVKYGTRIQSVESRLLSDFADTRERIRFIRQGQAMGEFYALRVSGVPVFAPITNLLRSDLTELAEISPHHAKSLEKEMLAQVGYGELVDITEEVLIRLELT
;
A
#
# COMPACT_ATOMS: atom_id res chain seq x y z
N MET A 1 -19.96 -30.16 10.06
CA MET A 1 -20.84 -30.72 11.12
C MET A 1 -22.27 -30.26 10.92
N PRO A 2 -23.31 -31.02 11.28
CA PRO A 2 -24.70 -30.65 11.02
C PRO A 2 -25.10 -29.37 11.76
N ALA A 3 -25.69 -28.40 11.07
CA ALA A 3 -26.05 -27.09 11.65
C ALA A 3 -27.16 -27.16 12.71
N ALA A 4 -27.91 -28.26 12.75
CA ALA A 4 -28.98 -28.52 13.72
C ALA A 4 -28.49 -28.58 15.17
N PHE A 5 -27.18 -28.80 15.39
CA PHE A 5 -26.60 -28.79 16.73
C PHE A 5 -26.10 -27.38 17.12
N ASP A 6 -26.27 -27.05 18.39
CA ASP A 6 -25.85 -25.79 19.01
C ASP A 6 -24.42 -25.90 19.54
N TYR A 7 -23.44 -25.82 18.63
CA TYR A 7 -22.01 -25.84 18.98
C TYR A 7 -21.58 -24.53 19.64
N LYS A 8 -20.92 -24.61 20.80
CA LYS A 8 -20.45 -23.41 21.54
C LYS A 8 -18.94 -23.29 21.56
N LEU A 9 -18.46 -22.05 21.56
CA LEU A 9 -17.04 -21.76 21.78
C LEU A 9 -16.59 -22.28 23.15
N GLY A 10 -15.45 -22.95 23.19
CA GLY A 10 -14.90 -23.57 24.39
C GLY A 10 -15.44 -24.96 24.70
N GLU A 11 -16.50 -25.42 24.02
CA GLU A 11 -17.05 -26.77 24.18
C GLU A 11 -16.06 -27.84 23.70
N VAL A 12 -16.04 -28.98 24.38
CA VAL A 12 -15.20 -30.12 24.02
C VAL A 12 -16.05 -31.15 23.29
N ILE A 13 -15.62 -31.51 22.08
CA ILE A 13 -16.25 -32.54 21.24
C ILE A 13 -15.35 -33.75 21.11
N GLN A 14 -15.95 -34.91 20.93
CA GLN A 14 -15.25 -36.17 20.70
C GLN A 14 -15.36 -36.54 19.23
N VAL A 15 -14.22 -36.63 18.54
CA VAL A 15 -14.15 -36.92 17.11
C VAL A 15 -13.67 -38.36 16.92
N TYR A 16 -14.45 -39.14 16.18
CA TYR A 16 -14.11 -40.49 15.77
C TYR A 16 -13.93 -40.55 14.25
N PHE A 17 -12.74 -40.95 13.79
CA PHE A 17 -12.37 -40.95 12.39
C PHE A 17 -12.74 -42.28 11.71
N SER A 18 -14.04 -42.48 11.45
CA SER A 18 -14.59 -43.76 11.01
C SER A 18 -14.00 -44.32 9.72
N ASP A 19 -13.66 -43.46 8.75
CA ASP A 19 -13.15 -43.90 7.46
C ASP A 19 -11.64 -44.15 7.50
N LEU A 20 -10.89 -43.29 8.18
CA LEU A 20 -9.46 -43.52 8.42
C LEU A 20 -9.24 -44.81 9.23
N ASN A 21 -10.14 -45.16 10.14
CA ASN A 21 -10.02 -46.40 10.94
C ASN A 21 -10.21 -47.67 10.10
N LYS A 22 -10.85 -47.56 8.92
CA LYS A 22 -11.00 -48.68 7.99
C LYS A 22 -9.80 -48.83 7.04
N THR A 23 -9.07 -47.74 6.79
CA THR A 23 -8.04 -47.69 5.75
C THR A 23 -6.61 -47.64 6.27
N SER A 24 -6.39 -47.17 7.51
CA SER A 24 -5.07 -47.07 8.14
C SER A 24 -4.86 -48.18 9.16
N ASN A 25 -3.61 -48.67 9.27
CA ASN A 25 -3.25 -49.70 10.24
C ASN A 25 -2.72 -49.10 11.57
N VAL A 26 -2.82 -47.78 11.76
CA VAL A 26 -2.32 -47.13 12.98
C VAL A 26 -3.14 -47.54 14.21
N VAL A 27 -2.44 -48.09 15.20
CA VAL A 27 -3.02 -48.51 16.48
C VAL A 27 -3.50 -47.28 17.26
N GLY A 28 -4.76 -47.33 17.72
CA GLY A 28 -5.37 -46.29 18.56
C GLY A 28 -6.44 -45.45 17.86
N LEU A 29 -6.61 -45.58 16.54
CA LEU A 29 -7.62 -44.83 15.78
C LEU A 29 -9.07 -45.24 16.05
N HIS A 30 -9.26 -46.38 16.74
CA HIS A 30 -10.55 -46.85 17.20
C HIS A 30 -11.10 -46.05 18.40
N LYS A 31 -10.28 -45.18 19.02
CA LYS A 31 -10.70 -44.32 20.13
C LYS A 31 -11.07 -42.93 19.62
N SER A 32 -12.05 -42.31 20.26
CA SER A 32 -12.37 -40.91 20.02
C SER A 32 -11.25 -40.00 20.54
N ILE A 33 -11.04 -38.89 19.83
CA ILE A 33 -10.07 -37.85 20.19
C ILE A 33 -10.84 -36.60 20.62
N ASP A 34 -10.45 -36.00 21.74
CA ASP A 34 -11.09 -34.81 22.28
C ASP A 34 -10.53 -33.55 21.62
N TYR A 35 -11.45 -32.67 21.21
CA TYR A 35 -11.16 -31.41 20.54
C TYR A 35 -11.94 -30.28 21.20
N ARG A 36 -11.30 -29.13 21.46
CA ARG A 36 -11.98 -27.91 21.92
C ARG A 36 -12.38 -27.04 20.75
N ILE A 37 -13.62 -26.59 20.70
CA ILE A 37 -14.10 -25.65 19.69
C ILE A 37 -13.52 -24.26 19.98
N LEU A 38 -12.76 -23.73 19.03
CA LEU A 38 -12.20 -22.38 19.02
C LEU A 38 -12.99 -21.43 18.10
N GLY A 39 -13.76 -21.98 17.15
CA GLY A 39 -14.54 -21.21 16.20
C GLY A 39 -15.68 -22.05 15.62
N VAL A 40 -16.83 -21.41 15.39
CA VAL A 40 -17.96 -22.00 14.66
C VAL A 40 -18.24 -21.08 13.49
N ASP A 41 -17.95 -21.55 12.28
CA ASP A 41 -18.14 -20.79 11.06
C ASP A 41 -19.36 -21.37 10.29
N GLU A 42 -20.21 -20.49 9.75
CA GLU A 42 -21.30 -20.92 8.88
C GLU A 42 -20.74 -21.46 7.55
N SER A 43 -21.36 -22.49 7.00
CA SER A 43 -21.06 -22.90 5.63
C SER A 43 -21.70 -21.91 4.65
N TYR A 44 -20.89 -21.35 3.75
CA TYR A 44 -21.37 -20.42 2.72
C TYR A 44 -22.22 -21.12 1.65
N ASP A 45 -22.04 -22.43 1.47
CA ASP A 45 -22.74 -23.22 0.44
C ASP A 45 -24.01 -23.93 0.97
N SER A 46 -24.19 -24.05 2.29
CA SER A 46 -25.31 -24.81 2.87
C SER A 46 -25.62 -24.45 4.32
N ASP A 47 -26.85 -23.98 4.57
CA ASP A 47 -27.36 -23.70 5.92
C ASP A 47 -27.48 -24.97 6.80
N ALA A 48 -27.34 -26.16 6.22
CA ALA A 48 -27.39 -27.43 6.94
C ALA A 48 -26.04 -27.83 7.57
N ILE A 49 -24.95 -27.10 7.28
CA ILE A 49 -23.59 -27.46 7.70
C ILE A 49 -22.91 -26.28 8.40
N LYS A 50 -22.24 -26.55 9.53
CA LYS A 50 -21.32 -25.66 10.23
C LYS A 50 -19.90 -26.20 10.16
N PHE A 51 -18.92 -25.32 10.00
CA PHE A 51 -17.49 -25.62 10.12
C PHE A 51 -17.02 -25.34 11.55
N LEU A 52 -16.24 -26.25 12.11
CA LEU A 52 -15.69 -26.10 13.46
C LEU A 52 -14.17 -25.94 13.37
N ARG A 53 -13.64 -24.83 13.88
CA ARG A 53 -12.21 -24.68 14.16
C ARG A 53 -11.93 -25.25 15.53
N VAL A 54 -11.02 -26.21 15.61
CA VAL A 54 -10.82 -27.02 16.82
C VAL A 54 -9.36 -27.17 17.22
N LEU A 55 -9.12 -27.29 18.52
CA LEU A 55 -7.81 -27.58 19.12
C LEU A 55 -7.80 -29.00 19.67
N LYS A 56 -6.84 -29.85 19.26
CA LYS A 56 -6.65 -31.19 19.83
C LYS A 56 -6.30 -31.07 21.31
N LEU A 57 -7.07 -31.72 22.18
CA LEU A 57 -6.81 -31.76 23.62
C LEU A 57 -6.17 -33.07 24.07
N SER A 58 -6.46 -34.17 23.39
CA SER A 58 -5.89 -35.47 23.76
C SER A 58 -4.38 -35.51 23.49
N ASP A 59 -3.63 -36.02 24.46
CA ASP A 59 -2.18 -36.26 24.36
C ASP A 59 -1.91 -37.60 23.65
N THR A 60 -2.23 -37.65 22.35
CA THR A 60 -2.02 -38.85 21.52
C THR A 60 -1.38 -38.49 20.19
N ASP A 61 -0.40 -39.28 19.75
CA ASP A 61 0.31 -39.12 18.47
C ASP A 61 -0.34 -39.88 17.30
N VAL A 62 -1.53 -40.45 17.53
CA VAL A 62 -2.20 -41.35 16.57
C VAL A 62 -2.46 -40.64 15.24
N ILE A 63 -2.91 -39.38 15.26
CA ILE A 63 -3.15 -38.61 14.02
C ILE A 63 -1.85 -38.28 13.29
N GLU A 64 -0.77 -37.98 14.02
CA GLU A 64 0.55 -37.73 13.44
C GLU A 64 1.06 -38.98 12.72
N LYS A 65 0.97 -40.15 13.37
CA LYS A 65 1.32 -41.46 12.77
C LYS A 65 0.49 -41.81 11.53
N VAL A 66 -0.79 -41.47 11.52
CA VAL A 66 -1.67 -41.70 10.35
C VAL A 66 -1.28 -40.81 9.19
N ILE A 67 -0.96 -39.55 9.47
CA ILE A 67 -0.45 -38.61 8.48
C ILE A 67 0.89 -39.14 7.94
N GLU A 68 1.79 -39.63 8.78
CA GLU A 68 3.05 -40.24 8.35
C GLU A 68 2.85 -41.50 7.49
N GLU A 69 1.96 -42.43 7.87
CA GLU A 69 1.62 -43.63 7.09
C GLU A 69 1.05 -43.26 5.71
N ALA A 70 0.15 -42.29 5.65
CA ALA A 70 -0.43 -41.76 4.41
C ALA A 70 0.61 -41.06 3.53
N ILE A 71 1.63 -40.42 4.14
CA ILE A 71 2.72 -39.77 3.42
C ILE A 71 3.76 -40.78 2.90
N GLN A 72 3.99 -41.90 3.57
CA GLN A 72 5.00 -42.90 3.19
C GLN A 72 4.63 -43.77 1.98
N THR A 73 3.36 -43.79 1.55
CA THR A 73 2.93 -44.51 0.34
C THR A 73 3.38 -43.76 -0.93
N ASN A 74 4.54 -44.20 -1.45
CA ASN A 74 5.57 -43.47 -2.19
C ASN A 74 5.27 -42.95 -3.62
N THR A 75 4.01 -42.83 -4.04
CA THR A 75 3.62 -42.22 -5.34
C THR A 75 2.70 -41.02 -5.18
N GLN A 76 1.97 -40.94 -4.06
CA GLN A 76 1.11 -39.80 -3.76
C GLN A 76 1.90 -38.64 -3.18
N LYS A 77 2.98 -38.88 -2.42
CA LYS A 77 3.84 -37.84 -1.82
C LYS A 77 4.45 -36.91 -2.86
N ALA A 78 5.20 -37.43 -3.84
CA ALA A 78 5.80 -36.60 -4.88
C ALA A 78 4.76 -35.84 -5.72
N ARG A 79 3.58 -36.44 -5.95
CA ARG A 79 2.48 -35.78 -6.67
C ARG A 79 1.83 -34.68 -5.83
N HIS A 80 1.62 -34.92 -4.54
CA HIS A 80 1.08 -33.96 -3.58
C HIS A 80 2.05 -32.81 -3.35
N ASP A 81 3.32 -33.10 -3.09
CA ASP A 81 4.38 -32.10 -2.94
C ASP A 81 4.50 -31.22 -4.20
N ASN A 82 4.40 -31.82 -5.39
CA ASN A 82 4.40 -31.07 -6.64
C ASN A 82 3.13 -30.22 -6.81
N GLN A 83 1.95 -30.73 -6.43
CA GLN A 83 0.70 -29.97 -6.44
C GLN A 83 0.75 -28.79 -5.46
N ASP A 84 1.27 -28.99 -4.26
CA ASP A 84 1.43 -27.95 -3.25
C ASP A 84 2.40 -26.87 -3.73
N LYS A 85 3.52 -27.26 -4.36
CA LYS A 85 4.45 -26.30 -4.96
C LYS A 85 3.81 -25.50 -6.09
N ILE A 86 2.98 -26.12 -6.93
CA ILE A 86 2.23 -25.41 -7.98
C ILE A 86 1.25 -24.41 -7.36
N ILE A 87 0.47 -24.83 -6.37
CA ILE A 87 -0.50 -23.96 -5.68
C ILE A 87 0.24 -22.80 -5.00
N ARG A 88 1.32 -23.09 -4.27
CA ARG A 88 2.15 -22.10 -3.59
C ARG A 88 2.74 -21.09 -4.56
N ALA A 89 3.34 -21.54 -5.67
CA ALA A 89 3.90 -20.64 -6.68
C ALA A 89 2.81 -19.74 -7.30
N ARG A 90 1.62 -20.29 -7.55
CA ARG A 90 0.47 -19.51 -8.05
C ARG A 90 0.01 -18.47 -7.04
N THR A 91 -0.17 -18.86 -5.77
CA THR A 91 -0.56 -17.94 -4.69
C THR A 91 0.46 -16.83 -4.53
N ARG A 92 1.75 -17.18 -4.43
CA ARG A 92 2.86 -16.22 -4.36
C ARG A 92 2.90 -15.27 -5.55
N GLY A 93 2.57 -15.75 -6.76
CA GLY A 93 2.45 -14.88 -7.94
C GLY A 93 1.44 -13.75 -7.76
N TYR A 94 0.25 -14.06 -7.23
CA TYR A 94 -0.76 -13.06 -6.91
C TYR A 94 -0.37 -12.17 -5.72
N GLU A 95 0.23 -12.73 -4.68
CA GLU A 95 0.73 -11.99 -3.52
C GLU A 95 1.83 -10.97 -3.90
N HIS A 96 2.82 -11.38 -4.71
CA HIS A 96 3.84 -10.47 -5.24
C HIS A 96 3.23 -9.37 -6.10
N MET A 97 2.21 -9.71 -6.90
CA MET A 97 1.50 -8.73 -7.71
C MET A 97 0.72 -7.74 -6.83
N TYR A 98 0.08 -8.20 -5.75
CA TYR A 98 -0.55 -7.36 -4.73
C TYR A 98 0.46 -6.37 -4.14
N LEU A 99 1.56 -6.85 -3.56
CA LEU A 99 2.55 -5.98 -2.89
C LEU A 99 3.23 -4.98 -3.85
N LYS A 100 3.41 -5.37 -5.11
CA LYS A 100 3.97 -4.48 -6.14
C LYS A 100 3.00 -3.38 -6.58
N HIS A 101 1.68 -3.61 -6.49
CA HIS A 101 0.66 -2.70 -7.04
C HIS A 101 -0.27 -2.13 -5.98
N THR A 102 -0.11 -2.45 -4.69
CA THR A 102 -0.99 -1.94 -3.64
C THR A 102 -1.04 -0.41 -3.66
N CYS A 103 -2.23 0.15 -3.46
CA CYS A 103 -2.44 1.59 -3.35
C CYS A 103 -2.26 2.09 -1.91
N ASN A 104 -2.17 1.18 -0.94
CA ASN A 104 -1.89 1.51 0.45
C ASN A 104 -0.40 1.77 0.65
N LEU A 105 -0.03 2.62 1.62
CA LEU A 105 1.36 2.94 1.95
C LEU A 105 1.77 2.26 3.25
N PRO A 106 2.51 1.13 3.21
CA PRO A 106 3.12 0.55 4.40
C PRO A 106 4.21 1.43 4.99
N LEU A 107 4.26 1.48 6.31
CA LEU A 107 5.12 2.32 7.13
C LEU A 107 5.75 1.47 8.23
N PHE A 108 7.02 1.71 8.56
CA PHE A 108 7.71 1.02 9.65
C PHE A 108 8.24 2.02 10.67
N PHE A 109 7.99 1.73 11.94
CA PHE A 109 8.24 2.64 13.05
C PHE A 109 9.27 2.06 14.01
N SER A 110 10.07 2.95 14.60
CA SER A 110 10.89 2.67 15.77
C SER A 110 10.34 3.46 16.94
N GLY A 111 9.57 2.78 17.80
CA GLY A 111 8.73 3.45 18.79
C GLY A 111 7.73 4.39 18.09
N ASN A 112 7.90 5.69 18.32
CA ASN A 112 7.03 6.73 17.77
C ASN A 112 7.58 7.34 16.46
N GLU A 113 8.79 6.98 16.04
CA GLU A 113 9.43 7.59 14.88
C GLU A 113 9.21 6.75 13.62
N LEU A 114 8.70 7.39 12.56
CA LEU A 114 8.68 6.78 11.23
C LEU A 114 10.10 6.65 10.68
N LYS A 115 10.47 5.44 10.28
CA LYS A 115 11.77 5.12 9.68
C LYS A 115 11.66 4.75 8.22
N LEU A 116 10.77 3.84 7.86
CA LEU A 116 10.68 3.34 6.48
C LEU A 116 9.26 3.51 5.92
N ALA A 117 9.17 3.73 4.62
CA ALA A 117 7.93 3.64 3.87
C ALA A 117 8.14 2.75 2.64
N LEU A 118 7.25 1.80 2.42
CA LEU A 118 7.32 0.91 1.27
C LEU A 118 6.50 1.48 0.12
N LEU A 119 7.19 1.81 -0.97
CA LEU A 119 6.66 2.49 -2.13
C LEU A 119 6.33 1.51 -3.25
N THR A 120 5.22 1.78 -3.91
CA THR A 120 4.83 1.27 -5.21
C THR A 120 4.61 2.47 -6.13
N GLU A 121 4.44 2.25 -7.44
CA GLU A 121 4.02 3.36 -8.30
C GLU A 121 2.62 3.89 -7.92
N ASN A 122 1.79 3.03 -7.34
CA ASN A 122 0.38 3.30 -7.07
C ASN A 122 0.17 4.03 -5.73
N ASN A 123 1.01 3.78 -4.73
CA ASN A 123 0.94 4.47 -3.43
C ASN A 123 1.88 5.69 -3.34
N ARG A 124 2.78 5.89 -4.32
CA ARG A 124 3.71 7.04 -4.37
C ARG A 124 3.01 8.39 -4.20
N PRO A 125 1.80 8.63 -4.75
CA PRO A 125 1.08 9.89 -4.50
C PRO A 125 0.80 10.17 -3.02
N ILE A 126 0.55 9.16 -2.19
CA ILE A 126 0.36 9.32 -0.73
C ILE A 126 1.67 9.81 -0.09
N TRP A 127 2.80 9.21 -0.46
CA TRP A 127 4.12 9.67 -0.01
C TRP A 127 4.43 11.10 -0.49
N GLN A 128 4.09 11.41 -1.74
CA GLN A 128 4.29 12.73 -2.36
C GLN A 128 3.42 13.82 -1.72
N TYR A 129 2.21 13.46 -1.27
CA TYR A 129 1.33 14.39 -0.55
C TYR A 129 2.04 15.05 0.62
N TRP A 130 2.92 14.35 1.34
CA TRP A 130 3.63 14.87 2.50
C TRP A 130 4.96 15.57 2.18
N HIS A 131 5.23 15.93 0.92
CA HIS A 131 6.39 16.79 0.58
C HIS A 131 6.01 18.27 0.60
N ASP A 132 6.86 19.06 1.26
CA ASP A 132 6.75 20.53 1.26
C ASP A 132 7.33 21.15 -0.03
N GLU A 133 7.34 22.48 -0.10
CA GLU A 133 7.87 23.22 -1.25
C GLU A 133 9.37 22.99 -1.50
N ARG A 134 10.11 22.44 -0.52
CA ARG A 134 11.53 22.09 -0.64
C ARG A 134 11.72 20.66 -1.16
N ASN A 135 10.63 19.95 -1.43
CA ASN A 135 10.60 18.52 -1.64
C ASN A 135 11.22 17.75 -0.46
N GLN A 136 11.00 18.25 0.77
CA GLN A 136 11.36 17.58 2.01
C GLN A 136 10.15 16.82 2.56
N GLN A 137 10.44 15.64 3.09
CA GLN A 137 9.42 14.73 3.56
C GLN A 137 8.97 15.10 4.98
N ALA A 138 7.68 15.37 5.15
CA ALA A 138 7.06 15.78 6.40
C ALA A 138 6.20 14.68 7.04
N LEU A 139 5.98 13.52 6.41
CA LEU A 139 5.09 12.47 6.93
C LEU A 139 5.42 12.04 8.36
N GLY A 140 6.71 11.99 8.74
CA GLY A 140 7.12 11.66 10.11
C GLY A 140 6.53 12.58 11.19
N THR A 141 6.19 13.82 10.84
CA THR A 141 5.57 14.79 11.77
C THR A 141 4.11 14.48 12.11
N LEU A 142 3.46 13.59 11.35
CA LEU A 142 2.10 13.11 11.62
C LEU A 142 2.03 12.30 12.91
N PHE A 143 3.12 11.60 13.27
CA PHE A 143 3.17 10.57 14.31
C PHE A 143 3.75 11.11 15.62
N LYS A 144 3.14 12.17 16.16
CA LYS A 144 3.55 12.71 17.47
C LYS A 144 3.36 11.67 18.58
N PRO A 145 4.16 11.72 19.67
CA PRO A 145 4.08 10.73 20.76
C PRO A 145 2.66 10.50 21.30
N GLU A 146 1.84 11.54 21.37
CA GLU A 146 0.46 11.45 21.87
C GLU A 146 -0.43 10.59 20.96
N ARG A 147 -0.26 10.72 19.63
CA ARG A 147 -0.99 9.90 18.65
C ARG A 147 -0.50 8.46 18.66
N MET A 148 0.81 8.27 18.72
CA MET A 148 1.39 6.92 18.72
C MET A 148 1.03 6.16 19.98
N ALA A 149 0.99 6.80 21.15
CA ALA A 149 0.58 6.18 22.41
C ALA A 149 -0.81 5.52 22.32
N HIS A 150 -1.76 6.11 21.59
CA HIS A 150 -3.08 5.53 21.37
C HIS A 150 -3.07 4.35 20.39
N LEU A 151 -2.11 4.33 19.46
CA LEU A 151 -2.04 3.34 18.38
C LEU A 151 -1.16 2.13 18.72
N THR A 152 -0.20 2.31 19.64
CA THR A 152 0.81 1.31 20.04
C THR A 152 0.67 0.88 21.50
N ALA A 153 -0.50 1.04 22.10
CA ALA A 153 -0.73 0.64 23.49
C ALA A 153 -0.53 -0.89 23.65
N PRO A 154 0.18 -1.35 24.70
CA PRO A 154 0.45 -2.78 24.90
C PRO A 154 -0.83 -3.62 24.91
N GLY A 155 -0.86 -4.68 24.09
CA GLY A 155 -2.01 -5.59 23.96
C GLY A 155 -3.01 -5.22 22.86
N VAL A 156 -2.90 -4.05 22.23
CA VAL A 156 -3.71 -3.67 21.07
C VAL A 156 -3.14 -4.31 19.80
N ARG A 157 -3.77 -5.38 19.32
CA ARG A 157 -3.44 -6.00 18.04
C ARG A 157 -4.27 -5.37 16.92
N GLY A 158 -3.65 -4.50 16.12
CA GLY A 158 -4.30 -3.89 14.96
C GLY A 158 -5.25 -2.76 15.33
N SER A 159 -4.70 -1.63 15.80
CA SER A 159 -5.48 -0.41 15.95
C SER A 159 -5.72 0.24 14.59
N ASN A 160 -6.85 0.89 14.41
CA ASN A 160 -7.07 1.76 13.26
C ASN A 160 -7.78 3.06 13.66
N ASN A 161 -7.48 4.14 12.95
CA ASN A 161 -8.14 5.43 13.14
C ASN A 161 -8.22 6.20 11.83
N VAL A 162 -9.28 6.99 11.68
CA VAL A 162 -9.42 7.94 10.58
C VAL A 162 -8.71 9.24 10.94
N LEU A 163 -7.95 9.78 9.98
CA LEU A 163 -7.34 11.10 10.06
C LEU A 163 -7.69 11.93 8.82
N TYR A 164 -7.89 13.21 9.04
CA TYR A 164 -8.11 14.17 7.97
C TYR A 164 -6.89 15.06 7.81
N ALA A 165 -6.61 15.50 6.59
CA ALA A 165 -5.48 16.37 6.31
C ALA A 165 -5.78 17.35 5.17
N PHE A 166 -5.12 18.50 5.22
CA PHE A 166 -5.04 19.44 4.10
C PHE A 166 -3.73 20.23 4.15
N LYS A 167 -3.40 20.88 3.02
CA LYS A 167 -2.25 21.78 2.90
C LYS A 167 -2.70 23.24 2.92
N HIS A 168 -1.87 24.11 3.47
CA HIS A 168 -2.03 25.56 3.42
C HIS A 168 -0.77 26.25 2.92
N GLU A 169 -0.90 26.98 1.82
CA GLU A 169 0.16 27.87 1.36
C GLU A 169 0.12 29.19 2.15
N HIS A 170 1.24 29.52 2.81
CA HIS A 170 1.41 30.79 3.52
C HIS A 170 2.84 31.28 3.37
N GLN A 171 3.01 32.54 2.94
CA GLN A 171 4.33 33.14 2.69
C GLN A 171 5.25 32.19 1.91
N HIS A 172 4.75 31.66 0.78
CA HIS A 172 5.50 30.76 -0.09
C HIS A 172 5.88 29.40 0.50
N LYS A 173 5.36 29.04 1.68
CA LYS A 173 5.62 27.76 2.36
C LYS A 173 4.37 26.90 2.38
N THR A 174 4.56 25.60 2.18
CA THR A 174 3.52 24.59 2.35
C THR A 174 3.44 24.17 3.81
N LEU A 175 2.31 24.45 4.45
CA LEU A 175 2.02 24.04 5.83
C LEU A 175 1.04 22.86 5.82
N PHE A 176 1.33 21.82 6.60
CA PHE A 176 0.45 20.67 6.75
C PHE A 176 -0.41 20.80 8.00
N PHE A 177 -1.68 20.46 7.85
CA PHE A 177 -2.62 20.28 8.94
C PHE A 177 -3.13 18.85 8.90
N SER A 178 -3.19 18.19 10.06
CA SER A 178 -3.86 16.91 10.18
C SER A 178 -4.55 16.76 11.53
N MET A 179 -5.67 16.05 11.53
CA MET A 179 -6.48 15.79 12.71
C MET A 179 -6.85 14.30 12.76
N LEU A 180 -6.44 13.60 13.81
CA LEU A 180 -6.92 12.24 14.11
C LEU A 180 -8.33 12.36 14.74
N MET A 181 -9.23 11.43 14.45
CA MET A 181 -10.61 11.50 14.97
C MET A 181 -10.70 11.62 16.51
N PRO A 182 -9.94 10.85 17.32
CA PRO A 182 -10.09 10.87 18.78
C PRO A 182 -9.50 12.10 19.48
N GLU A 183 -8.62 12.86 18.84
CA GLU A 183 -7.94 14.00 19.48
C GLU A 183 -8.71 15.33 19.37
N ALA A 184 -9.81 15.37 18.62
CA ALA A 184 -10.56 16.60 18.37
C ALA A 184 -11.96 16.55 18.97
N THR A 185 -12.39 17.67 19.55
CA THR A 185 -13.80 17.89 19.92
C THR A 185 -14.70 17.92 18.68
N GLN A 186 -16.01 17.72 18.87
CA GLN A 186 -16.98 17.77 17.77
C GLN A 186 -16.92 19.11 16.99
N GLU A 187 -16.87 20.24 17.71
CA GLU A 187 -16.80 21.57 17.10
C GLU A 187 -15.46 21.79 16.35
N GLN A 188 -14.32 21.36 16.90
CA GLN A 188 -13.04 21.42 16.20
C GLN A 188 -13.04 20.60 14.92
N ARG A 189 -13.64 19.39 14.95
CA ARG A 189 -13.79 18.53 13.79
C ARG A 189 -14.63 19.19 12.70
N LYS A 190 -15.81 19.73 13.04
CA LYS A 190 -16.64 20.47 12.09
C LYS A 190 -15.89 21.67 11.51
N LEU A 191 -15.10 22.38 12.31
CA LEU A 191 -14.29 23.50 11.84
C LEU A 191 -13.18 23.03 10.87
N PHE A 192 -12.50 21.94 11.21
CA PHE A 192 -11.45 21.34 10.39
C PHE A 192 -12.00 20.90 9.03
N TRP A 193 -13.16 20.24 9.02
CA TRP A 193 -13.90 19.86 7.82
C TRP A 193 -14.29 21.09 6.99
N HIS A 194 -14.90 22.11 7.60
CA HIS A 194 -15.37 23.30 6.91
C HIS A 194 -14.25 24.11 6.24
N ILE A 195 -13.04 24.08 6.80
CA ILE A 195 -11.85 24.77 6.25
C ILE A 195 -11.11 23.87 5.25
N GLY A 196 -10.94 22.60 5.59
CA GLY A 196 -10.12 21.65 4.84
C GLY A 196 -10.80 21.16 3.58
N ALA A 197 -12.07 20.76 3.66
CA ALA A 197 -12.79 20.11 2.55
C ALA A 197 -13.05 21.02 1.34
N LYS A 198 -12.86 22.34 1.49
CA LYS A 198 -12.88 23.33 0.39
C LYS A 198 -11.58 23.39 -0.41
N ARG A 199 -10.55 22.67 0.02
CA ARG A 199 -9.21 22.73 -0.58
C ARG A 199 -8.98 21.51 -1.45
N ASP A 200 -8.36 21.70 -2.61
CA ASP A 200 -7.97 20.59 -3.50
C ASP A 200 -7.03 19.59 -2.83
N SER A 201 -6.30 20.04 -1.81
CA SER A 201 -5.42 19.20 -0.99
C SER A 201 -6.13 18.38 0.08
N TRP A 202 -7.47 18.45 0.20
CA TRP A 202 -8.21 17.69 1.21
C TRP A 202 -8.00 16.20 1.03
N LYS A 203 -7.69 15.52 2.13
CA LYS A 203 -7.54 14.07 2.19
C LYS A 203 -8.13 13.52 3.47
N ALA A 204 -8.73 12.35 3.37
CA ALA A 204 -9.07 11.49 4.50
C ALA A 204 -8.26 10.21 4.35
N PHE A 205 -7.60 9.78 5.42
CA PHE A 205 -6.86 8.54 5.48
C PHE A 205 -7.35 7.67 6.63
N ARG A 206 -7.22 6.36 6.48
CA ARG A 206 -7.24 5.41 7.58
C ARG A 206 -5.82 4.96 7.87
N LEU A 207 -5.41 5.04 9.11
CA LEU A 207 -4.12 4.55 9.58
C LEU A 207 -4.36 3.28 10.39
N PHE A 208 -3.72 2.19 9.97
CA PHE A 208 -3.64 0.94 10.72
C PHE A 208 -2.26 0.82 11.35
N VAL A 209 -2.16 0.30 12.58
CA VAL A 209 -0.87 0.04 13.26
C VAL A 209 -0.88 -1.35 13.91
N PHE A 210 0.18 -2.10 13.65
CA PHE A 210 0.42 -3.46 14.10
C PHE A 210 1.79 -3.55 14.79
N GLU A 211 1.84 -4.23 15.92
CA GLU A 211 3.12 -4.58 16.56
C GLU A 211 3.85 -5.64 15.74
N LEU A 212 5.15 -5.45 15.53
CA LEU A 212 6.01 -6.47 14.92
C LEU A 212 6.39 -7.51 15.96
N SER A 213 6.30 -8.79 15.60
CA SER A 213 6.76 -9.90 16.44
C SER A 213 8.29 -9.90 16.56
N ASP A 214 8.82 -10.58 17.57
CA ASP A 214 10.28 -10.69 17.76
C ASP A 214 10.98 -11.35 16.56
N GLU A 215 10.32 -12.32 15.92
CA GLU A 215 10.81 -12.97 14.70
C GLU A 215 10.87 -11.98 13.53
N GLU A 216 9.78 -11.22 13.29
CA GLU A 216 9.74 -10.20 12.23
C GLU A 216 10.82 -9.13 12.43
N ARG A 217 11.02 -8.69 13.68
CA ARG A 217 12.06 -7.72 14.03
C ARG A 217 13.46 -8.26 13.74
N LYS A 218 13.73 -9.52 14.12
CA LYS A 218 15.02 -10.16 13.86
C LYS A 218 15.28 -10.29 12.36
N THR A 219 14.30 -10.76 11.60
CA THR A 219 14.40 -10.89 10.14
C THR A 219 14.68 -9.54 9.47
N LEU A 220 14.02 -8.45 9.88
CA LEU A 220 14.29 -7.12 9.32
C LEU A 220 15.67 -6.58 9.74
N ALA A 221 16.14 -6.89 10.94
CA ALA A 221 17.44 -6.46 11.43
C ALA A 221 18.62 -7.06 10.63
N GLU A 222 18.45 -8.26 10.08
CA GLU A 222 19.44 -8.93 9.21
C GLU A 222 19.74 -8.11 7.94
N HIS A 223 18.77 -7.33 7.45
CA HIS A 223 18.89 -6.48 6.26
C HIS A 223 19.31 -5.04 6.56
N SER A 224 19.92 -4.77 7.72
CA SER A 224 20.23 -3.40 8.18
C SER A 224 21.02 -2.54 7.20
N ARG A 225 21.98 -3.11 6.46
CA ARG A 225 22.75 -2.36 5.46
C ARG A 225 21.89 -1.81 4.32
N GLU A 226 20.92 -2.59 3.86
CA GLU A 226 19.99 -2.18 2.79
C GLU A 226 18.98 -1.15 3.28
N LEU A 227 18.65 -1.22 4.57
CA LEU A 227 17.71 -0.35 5.28
C LEU A 227 18.41 0.83 6.00
N ALA A 228 19.64 1.16 5.59
CA ALA A 228 20.46 2.25 6.13
C ALA A 228 20.53 2.29 7.67
N ASP A 229 20.72 1.11 8.27
CA ASP A 229 20.78 0.84 9.71
C ASP A 229 19.50 1.19 10.50
N GLN A 230 18.41 1.55 9.81
CA GLN A 230 17.15 1.92 10.46
C GLN A 230 16.32 0.69 10.89
N SER A 231 16.66 -0.51 10.42
CA SER A 231 15.85 -1.71 10.67
C SER A 231 16.05 -2.36 12.03
N ARG A 232 17.18 -2.09 12.70
CA ARG A 232 17.55 -2.73 13.98
C ARG A 232 16.64 -2.36 15.15
N SER A 233 15.90 -1.26 15.03
CA SER A 233 15.07 -0.73 16.11
C SER A 233 13.59 -0.67 15.74
N LEU A 234 13.16 -1.37 14.68
CA LEU A 234 11.77 -1.39 14.28
C LEU A 234 10.91 -2.12 15.31
N THR A 235 9.76 -1.54 15.63
CA THR A 235 8.84 -2.06 16.64
C THR A 235 7.43 -2.27 16.08
N HIS A 236 6.99 -1.45 15.12
CA HIS A 236 5.65 -1.52 14.56
C HIS A 236 5.68 -1.40 13.04
N CYS A 237 4.65 -1.97 12.41
CA CYS A 237 4.29 -1.75 11.01
C CYS A 237 2.92 -1.06 10.98
N GLY A 238 2.78 -0.02 10.18
CA GLY A 238 1.49 0.60 9.93
C GLY A 238 1.17 0.66 8.45
N VAL A 239 -0.10 0.90 8.14
CA VAL A 239 -0.55 1.05 6.75
C VAL A 239 -1.40 2.31 6.67
N LEU A 240 -0.96 3.27 5.86
CA LEU A 240 -1.70 4.50 5.57
C LEU A 240 -2.49 4.30 4.27
N GLN A 241 -3.81 4.31 4.39
CA GLN A 241 -4.75 4.07 3.30
C GLN A 241 -5.56 5.35 3.04
N GLU A 242 -5.55 5.85 1.81
CA GLU A 242 -6.43 6.97 1.45
C GLU A 242 -7.88 6.47 1.34
N ILE A 243 -8.82 7.16 1.99
CA ILE A 243 -10.26 6.84 1.98
C ILE A 243 -11.14 8.00 1.46
N SER A 244 -10.58 9.19 1.22
CA SER A 244 -11.30 10.31 0.59
C SER A 244 -11.52 10.17 -0.90
N ASP A 245 -12.69 10.61 -1.36
CA ASP A 245 -12.99 10.92 -2.76
C ASP A 245 -13.12 12.45 -2.93
N THR A 246 -12.51 13.00 -3.98
CA THR A 246 -12.62 14.43 -4.32
C THR A 246 -14.05 14.83 -4.66
N GLU A 247 -14.82 13.95 -5.30
CA GLU A 247 -16.22 14.22 -5.67
C GLU A 247 -17.12 14.31 -4.42
N ALA A 248 -16.82 13.50 -3.39
CA ALA A 248 -17.55 13.49 -2.14
C ALA A 248 -17.03 14.49 -1.08
N ALA A 249 -15.99 15.29 -1.39
CA ALA A 249 -15.43 16.23 -0.42
C ALA A 249 -16.45 17.28 0.06
N HIS A 250 -17.46 17.60 -0.75
CA HIS A 250 -18.52 18.51 -0.33
C HIS A 250 -19.38 17.95 0.82
N ASP A 251 -19.37 16.64 1.07
CA ASP A 251 -20.16 15.99 2.13
C ASP A 251 -19.76 16.50 3.52
N TYR A 252 -18.46 16.73 3.72
CA TYR A 252 -17.92 17.29 4.96
C TYR A 252 -18.39 18.74 5.22
N LEU A 253 -19.02 19.40 4.25
CA LEU A 253 -19.57 20.76 4.36
C LEU A 253 -21.07 20.77 4.68
N LEU A 254 -21.72 19.62 4.75
CA LEU A 254 -23.13 19.50 5.13
C LEU A 254 -23.37 19.85 6.61
N VAL A 255 -22.31 19.72 7.43
CA VAL A 255 -22.34 20.09 8.84
C VAL A 255 -22.40 21.61 9.00
N GLU A 256 -23.13 22.06 10.03
CA GLU A 256 -23.16 23.49 10.38
C GLU A 256 -21.77 24.01 10.76
N LYS A 257 -21.45 25.22 10.30
CA LYS A 257 -20.18 25.86 10.65
C LYS A 257 -20.19 26.19 12.16
N PRO A 258 -19.23 25.64 12.94
CA PRO A 258 -19.17 25.89 14.37
C PRO A 258 -18.75 27.33 14.67
N ASN A 259 -19.16 27.84 15.84
CA ASN A 259 -18.76 29.18 16.31
C ASN A 259 -17.38 29.13 16.99
N LEU A 260 -16.35 28.73 16.23
CA LEU A 260 -14.97 28.67 16.68
C LEU A 260 -14.05 29.47 15.74
N PRO A 261 -13.04 30.19 16.27
CA PRO A 261 -12.08 30.90 15.46
C PRO A 261 -11.15 29.92 14.72
N SER A 262 -10.75 30.25 13.50
CA SER A 262 -9.86 29.40 12.69
C SER A 262 -8.49 29.17 13.33
N SER A 263 -8.05 30.05 14.24
CA SER A 263 -6.80 29.91 15.00
C SER A 263 -6.77 28.67 15.89
N THR A 264 -7.93 28.12 16.29
CA THR A 264 -8.02 26.86 17.04
C THR A 264 -7.45 25.69 16.25
N LEU A 265 -7.36 25.76 14.91
CA LEU A 265 -6.75 24.69 14.12
C LEU A 265 -5.22 24.69 14.15
N ASN A 266 -4.57 25.69 14.75
CA ASN A 266 -3.11 25.74 14.84
C ASN A 266 -2.52 24.55 15.62
N ASP A 267 -3.29 23.95 16.52
CA ASP A 267 -2.90 22.76 17.29
C ASP A 267 -2.69 21.53 16.38
N PHE A 268 -3.42 21.49 15.26
CA PHE A 268 -3.34 20.45 14.23
C PHE A 268 -2.26 20.75 13.18
N ARG A 269 -1.53 21.87 13.29
CA ARG A 269 -0.46 22.22 12.36
C ARG A 269 0.79 21.41 12.64
N HIS A 270 1.43 20.93 11.57
CA HIS A 270 2.69 20.20 11.67
C HIS A 270 3.87 21.17 11.83
N PRO A 271 4.93 20.78 12.57
CA PRO A 271 6.20 21.49 12.53
C PRO A 271 6.85 21.36 11.14
N ARG A 272 7.72 22.31 10.77
CA ARG A 272 8.47 22.27 9.50
C ARG A 272 9.80 21.51 9.59
N GLN A 273 10.13 20.99 10.78
CA GLN A 273 11.31 20.17 11.00
C GLN A 273 11.09 18.78 10.40
N VAL A 274 12.12 18.23 9.77
CA VAL A 274 12.11 16.83 9.33
C VAL A 274 12.28 15.93 10.55
N VAL A 275 11.29 15.06 10.79
CA VAL A 275 11.29 14.11 11.92
C VAL A 275 11.54 12.70 11.37
N GLY A 276 12.41 11.92 12.03
CA GLY A 276 12.70 10.52 11.69
C GLY A 276 13.54 10.29 10.42
N THR A 277 13.59 11.27 9.50
CA THR A 277 14.21 11.16 8.17
C THR A 277 13.81 9.88 7.43
N PRO A 278 12.50 9.68 7.21
CA PRO A 278 12.01 8.40 6.75
C PRO A 278 12.51 8.08 5.33
N MET A 279 12.95 6.84 5.12
CA MET A 279 13.42 6.34 3.85
C MET A 279 12.29 5.66 3.07
N GLY A 280 12.11 6.08 1.82
CA GLY A 280 11.23 5.38 0.87
C GLY A 280 11.99 4.26 0.17
N ILE A 281 11.50 3.03 0.24
CA ILE A 281 12.06 1.85 -0.43
C ILE A 281 10.99 1.30 -1.35
N TYR A 282 11.33 0.88 -2.56
CA TYR A 282 10.35 0.28 -3.46
C TYR A 282 10.24 -1.23 -3.24
N PHE A 283 9.05 -1.80 -3.38
CA PHE A 283 8.88 -3.26 -3.47
C PHE A 283 9.30 -3.79 -4.86
N ASP A 284 10.51 -3.45 -5.27
CA ASP A 284 11.10 -3.82 -6.56
C ASP A 284 12.61 -3.56 -6.52
N ALA A 285 13.42 -4.52 -6.99
CA ALA A 285 14.88 -4.39 -7.06
C ALA A 285 15.36 -3.63 -8.31
N ARG A 286 14.51 -2.79 -8.90
CA ARG A 286 14.83 -2.03 -10.13
C ARG A 286 15.27 -0.61 -9.79
N SER A 287 16.44 -0.23 -10.31
CA SER A 287 16.91 1.15 -10.23
C SER A 287 15.91 2.11 -10.87
N ARG A 288 15.68 3.23 -10.21
CA ARG A 288 14.86 4.33 -10.73
C ARG A 288 15.72 5.44 -11.35
N ARG A 289 17.05 5.31 -11.25
CA ARG A 289 17.99 6.20 -11.92
C ARG A 289 18.11 5.79 -13.38
N LYS A 290 18.01 6.77 -14.27
CA LYS A 290 18.29 6.58 -15.70
C LYS A 290 19.80 6.51 -16.00
N GLU A 291 20.63 6.88 -15.03
CA GLU A 291 22.08 7.00 -15.17
C GLU A 291 22.79 6.92 -13.80
N PRO A 292 24.03 6.38 -13.75
CA PRO A 292 24.84 6.37 -12.53
C PRO A 292 25.27 7.79 -12.14
N ARG A 293 25.58 7.96 -10.85
CA ARG A 293 26.14 9.20 -10.30
C ARG A 293 27.53 8.92 -9.77
N TYR A 294 28.40 9.91 -9.88
CA TYR A 294 29.80 9.82 -9.47
C TYR A 294 30.10 10.92 -8.47
N ARG A 295 30.87 10.59 -7.42
CA ARG A 295 31.39 11.58 -6.50
C ARG A 295 32.40 12.44 -7.23
N PHE A 296 32.16 13.73 -7.26
CA PHE A 296 33.04 14.69 -7.91
C PHE A 296 32.85 16.04 -7.23
N SER A 297 33.96 16.66 -6.82
CA SER A 297 33.96 17.95 -6.13
C SER A 297 34.71 18.97 -6.99
N THR A 298 33.97 19.91 -7.54
CA THR A 298 34.50 21.08 -8.24
C THR A 298 33.75 22.32 -7.76
N PRO A 299 34.42 23.49 -7.62
CA PRO A 299 33.78 24.72 -7.20
C PRO A 299 32.81 25.23 -8.26
N VAL A 300 31.65 25.69 -7.79
CA VAL A 300 30.58 26.24 -8.62
C VAL A 300 30.05 27.54 -8.03
N GLN A 301 29.44 28.36 -8.87
CA GLN A 301 28.59 29.46 -8.45
C GLN A 301 27.17 29.22 -8.96
N VAL A 302 26.20 29.21 -8.05
CA VAL A 302 24.77 29.11 -8.37
C VAL A 302 24.19 30.52 -8.37
N SER A 303 23.39 30.83 -9.38
CA SER A 303 22.70 32.10 -9.49
C SER A 303 21.20 31.91 -9.69
N ILE A 304 20.43 32.80 -9.05
CA ILE A 304 19.00 32.99 -9.26
C ILE A 304 18.75 34.49 -9.24
N ASP A 305 18.14 35.01 -10.30
CA ASP A 305 17.98 36.44 -10.52
C ASP A 305 19.31 37.22 -10.33
N ALA A 306 19.37 38.12 -9.35
CA ALA A 306 20.57 38.88 -9.01
C ALA A 306 21.44 38.21 -7.91
N LEU A 307 20.92 37.18 -7.24
CA LEU A 307 21.61 36.51 -6.14
C LEU A 307 22.61 35.48 -6.68
N LYS A 308 23.81 35.47 -6.09
CA LYS A 308 24.89 34.53 -6.43
C LYS A 308 25.44 33.91 -5.16
N VAL A 309 25.54 32.59 -5.15
CA VAL A 309 26.04 31.81 -4.02
C VAL A 309 27.08 30.82 -4.50
N THR A 310 28.22 30.76 -3.82
CA THR A 310 29.29 29.81 -4.11
C THR A 310 29.07 28.49 -3.39
N GLY A 311 29.71 27.44 -3.90
CA GLY A 311 29.71 26.13 -3.29
C GLY A 311 30.54 25.13 -4.09
N ALA A 312 30.31 23.85 -3.85
CA ALA A 312 30.96 22.78 -4.58
C ALA A 312 29.97 21.67 -4.95
N THR A 313 30.28 20.95 -6.02
CA THR A 313 29.58 19.71 -6.36
C THR A 313 29.87 18.62 -5.32
N VAL A 314 28.89 17.78 -5.02
CA VAL A 314 29.01 16.60 -4.14
C VAL A 314 29.04 15.33 -4.99
N ASP A 315 28.09 15.24 -5.91
CA ASP A 315 28.01 14.21 -6.93
C ASP A 315 27.39 14.78 -8.20
N LEU A 316 27.72 14.18 -9.34
CA LEU A 316 27.15 14.51 -10.64
C LEU A 316 26.84 13.26 -11.46
N SER A 317 25.93 13.43 -12.41
CA SER A 317 25.74 12.56 -13.57
C SER A 317 25.66 13.44 -14.81
N LYS A 318 25.43 12.86 -15.99
CA LYS A 318 25.32 13.65 -17.23
C LYS A 318 24.16 14.68 -17.22
N ARG A 319 23.12 14.44 -16.40
CA ARG A 319 21.96 15.35 -16.23
C ARG A 319 21.73 15.82 -14.81
N GLY A 320 22.11 15.04 -13.81
CA GLY A 320 21.85 15.30 -12.41
C GLY A 320 23.04 15.94 -11.71
N LEU A 321 22.76 16.82 -10.75
CA LEU A 321 23.80 17.49 -9.96
C LEU A 321 23.38 17.55 -8.50
N SER A 322 24.29 17.26 -7.57
CA SER A 322 24.12 17.56 -6.15
C SER A 322 25.17 18.57 -5.74
N LEU A 323 24.75 19.64 -5.06
CA LEU A 323 25.60 20.74 -4.62
C LEU A 323 25.56 20.88 -3.10
N LEU A 324 26.66 21.39 -2.55
CA LEU A 324 26.73 21.95 -1.21
C LEU A 324 27.16 23.42 -1.34
N LEU A 325 26.26 24.33 -0.97
CA LEU A 325 26.47 25.77 -1.00
C LEU A 325 27.06 26.27 0.32
N ASP A 326 27.82 27.35 0.24
CA ASP A 326 28.45 28.00 1.39
C ASP A 326 27.39 28.67 2.29
N THR A 327 26.39 29.29 1.67
CA THR A 327 25.24 29.90 2.34
C THR A 327 23.92 29.28 1.88
N PRO A 328 22.86 29.26 2.73
CA PRO A 328 21.55 28.79 2.31
C PRO A 328 20.99 29.60 1.15
N LEU A 329 20.35 28.92 0.20
CA LEU A 329 19.65 29.56 -0.92
C LEU A 329 18.14 29.39 -0.74
N ASP A 330 17.40 30.50 -0.76
CA ASP A 330 15.94 30.49 -0.65
C ASP A 330 15.31 30.20 -2.02
N VAL A 331 15.10 28.92 -2.30
CA VAL A 331 14.51 28.39 -3.54
C VAL A 331 13.57 27.24 -3.22
N LYS A 332 12.65 26.97 -4.14
CA LYS A 332 11.68 25.87 -4.10
C LYS A 332 12.00 24.81 -5.14
N ALA A 333 11.42 23.63 -4.93
CA ALA A 333 11.42 22.60 -5.95
C ALA A 333 10.72 23.12 -7.22
N ASN A 334 11.31 22.81 -8.37
CA ASN A 334 11.01 23.28 -9.72
C ASN A 334 11.45 24.70 -10.07
N ASP A 335 12.04 25.47 -9.14
CA ASP A 335 12.65 26.76 -9.50
C ASP A 335 13.82 26.54 -10.47
N GLN A 336 14.02 27.48 -11.38
CA GLN A 336 15.13 27.49 -12.31
C GLN A 336 16.31 28.24 -11.71
N VAL A 337 17.50 27.63 -11.76
CA VAL A 337 18.76 28.20 -11.30
C VAL A 337 19.83 28.02 -12.38
N TRP A 338 20.85 28.89 -12.39
CA TRP A 338 21.97 28.79 -13.32
C TRP A 338 23.25 28.44 -12.56
N VAL A 339 23.96 27.43 -13.07
CA VAL A 339 25.22 26.93 -12.50
C VAL A 339 26.38 27.37 -13.38
N ASP A 340 27.33 28.07 -12.78
CA ASP A 340 28.65 28.42 -13.32
C ASP A 340 29.69 27.45 -12.76
N TYR A 341 30.26 26.60 -13.61
CA TYR A 341 31.34 25.67 -13.25
C TYR A 341 32.69 26.36 -13.36
N LEU A 342 33.18 26.86 -12.22
CA LEU A 342 34.30 27.80 -12.17
C LEU A 342 35.61 27.23 -12.75
N GLU A 343 35.88 25.95 -12.52
CA GLU A 343 37.05 25.25 -13.07
C GLU A 343 36.75 24.58 -14.42
N LEU A 344 35.61 23.88 -14.54
CA LEU A 344 35.32 23.10 -15.75
C LEU A 344 35.18 23.97 -17.00
N LYS A 345 34.67 25.21 -16.87
CA LYS A 345 34.59 26.15 -17.99
C LYS A 345 35.95 26.56 -18.56
N LEU A 346 37.04 26.38 -17.81
CA LEU A 346 38.38 26.71 -18.26
C LEU A 346 38.94 25.66 -19.23
N TYR A 347 38.42 24.43 -19.21
CA TYR A 347 38.83 23.35 -20.12
C TYR A 347 38.31 23.57 -21.53
N ASP A 348 37.09 24.11 -21.68
CA ASP A 348 36.50 24.42 -22.97
C ASP A 348 35.59 25.65 -22.87
N LYS A 349 36.09 26.79 -23.34
CA LYS A 349 35.38 28.07 -23.33
C LYS A 349 34.24 28.16 -24.35
N SER A 350 34.13 27.18 -25.26
CA SER A 350 33.04 27.14 -26.26
C SER A 350 31.75 26.53 -25.70
N LEU A 351 31.84 25.85 -24.55
CA LEU A 351 30.71 25.22 -23.89
C LEU A 351 30.02 26.20 -22.92
N PRO A 352 28.67 26.17 -22.83
CA PRO A 352 27.91 27.02 -21.92
C PRO A 352 27.95 26.48 -20.49
N LEU A 353 29.15 26.42 -19.91
CA LEU A 353 29.43 25.96 -18.53
C LEU A 353 29.42 27.09 -17.51
N ASP A 354 29.36 28.34 -17.96
CA ASP A 354 29.25 29.55 -17.12
C ASP A 354 27.80 29.89 -16.73
N LYS A 355 26.82 29.33 -17.46
CA LYS A 355 25.40 29.61 -17.26
C LYS A 355 24.51 28.39 -17.59
N ALA A 356 24.87 27.22 -17.09
CA ALA A 356 24.09 26.00 -17.34
C ALA A 356 22.75 26.05 -16.58
N PRO A 357 21.58 25.98 -17.26
CA PRO A 357 20.28 26.04 -16.62
C PRO A 357 19.89 24.68 -15.99
N TYR A 358 19.46 24.73 -14.73
CA TYR A 358 19.01 23.59 -13.95
C TYR A 358 17.68 23.89 -13.27
N LYS A 359 16.85 22.84 -13.09
CA LYS A 359 15.70 22.87 -12.19
C LYS A 359 16.05 22.28 -10.84
N VAL A 360 15.59 22.92 -9.77
CA VAL A 360 15.75 22.42 -8.42
C VAL A 360 14.82 21.21 -8.20
N VAL A 361 15.40 20.07 -7.83
CA VAL A 361 14.65 18.84 -7.52
C VAL A 361 14.37 18.73 -6.03
N ARG A 362 15.34 19.10 -5.18
CA ARG A 362 15.22 19.02 -3.72
C ARG A 362 16.18 19.99 -3.05
N ILE A 363 15.73 20.59 -1.95
CA ILE A 363 16.51 21.48 -1.09
C ILE A 363 16.64 20.84 0.29
N GLY A 364 17.86 20.66 0.79
CA GLY A 364 18.14 20.10 2.11
C GLY A 364 17.52 20.92 3.27
N PRO A 365 17.37 20.35 4.47
CA PRO A 365 16.72 21.03 5.61
C PRO A 365 17.30 22.42 5.92
N GLU A 366 18.63 22.56 5.79
CA GLU A 366 19.39 23.80 6.04
C GLU A 366 19.50 24.75 4.83
N GLY A 367 18.84 24.45 3.70
CA GLY A 367 18.89 25.29 2.49
C GLY A 367 20.23 25.31 1.73
N ARG A 368 21.27 24.62 2.23
CA ARG A 368 22.61 24.59 1.60
C ARG A 368 22.83 23.45 0.62
N ARG A 369 22.13 22.32 0.78
CA ARG A 369 22.27 21.17 -0.12
C ARG A 369 21.20 21.22 -1.18
N LEU A 370 21.58 21.35 -2.45
CA LEU A 370 20.65 21.33 -3.58
C LEU A 370 20.84 20.06 -4.41
N GLN A 371 19.74 19.47 -4.85
CA GLN A 371 19.74 18.45 -5.89
C GLN A 371 19.05 19.06 -7.10
N LEU A 372 19.69 18.99 -8.25
CA LEU A 372 19.30 19.67 -9.46
C LEU A 372 19.24 18.69 -10.64
N VAL A 373 18.43 19.02 -11.64
CA VAL A 373 18.39 18.35 -12.95
C VAL A 373 18.55 19.38 -14.06
N ILE A 374 19.44 19.13 -15.01
CA ILE A 374 19.69 20.06 -16.12
C ILE A 374 18.42 20.20 -16.98
N GLU A 375 18.13 21.40 -17.45
CA GLU A 375 17.05 21.60 -18.43
C GLU A 375 17.51 21.14 -19.81
N GLU A 376 16.80 20.20 -20.42
CA GLU A 376 17.13 19.70 -21.76
C GLU A 376 16.63 20.67 -22.83
N ASN A 377 17.56 21.32 -23.53
CA ASN A 377 17.32 22.17 -24.69
C ASN A 377 18.52 22.10 -25.65
N LEU A 378 18.40 22.71 -26.84
CA LEU A 378 19.45 22.65 -27.86
C LEU A 378 20.82 23.17 -27.37
N GLN A 379 20.85 24.11 -26.42
CA GLN A 379 22.10 24.65 -25.88
C GLN A 379 22.74 23.69 -24.86
N THR A 380 21.95 23.05 -24.01
CA THR A 380 22.44 22.15 -22.95
C THR A 380 22.84 20.77 -23.46
N LEU A 381 22.44 20.37 -24.66
CA LEU A 381 22.89 19.10 -25.28
C LEU A 381 24.42 19.00 -25.33
N LYS A 382 25.12 20.11 -25.61
CA LYS A 382 26.59 20.16 -25.61
C LYS A 382 27.17 19.97 -24.21
N THR A 383 26.56 20.60 -23.20
CA THR A 383 26.94 20.45 -21.79
C THR A 383 26.73 19.02 -21.30
N ILE A 384 25.62 18.38 -21.66
CA ILE A 384 25.33 16.98 -21.34
C ILE A 384 26.35 16.05 -21.99
N ALA A 385 26.67 16.27 -23.27
CA ALA A 385 27.68 15.49 -23.99
C ALA A 385 29.06 15.63 -23.33
N PHE A 386 29.45 16.85 -22.93
CA PHE A 386 30.69 17.11 -22.20
C PHE A 386 30.77 16.34 -20.88
N PHE A 387 29.71 16.38 -20.05
CA PHE A 387 29.70 15.61 -18.80
C PHE A 387 29.74 14.11 -19.06
N ASN A 388 29.05 13.62 -20.11
CA ASN A 388 29.15 12.22 -20.52
C ASN A 388 30.60 11.86 -20.87
N SER A 389 31.29 12.69 -21.65
CA SER A 389 32.69 12.47 -22.01
C SER A 389 33.62 12.51 -20.81
N ILE A 390 33.47 13.48 -19.88
CA ILE A 390 34.29 13.52 -18.64
C ILE A 390 34.11 12.24 -17.83
N ILE A 391 32.86 11.80 -17.68
CA ILE A 391 32.54 10.59 -16.93
C ILE A 391 33.19 9.37 -17.60
N GLU A 392 33.01 9.19 -18.91
CA GLU A 392 33.56 8.07 -19.67
C GLU A 392 35.09 8.02 -19.65
N HIS A 393 35.78 9.16 -19.77
CA HIS A 393 37.24 9.21 -19.79
C HIS A 393 37.90 9.03 -18.42
N ASN A 394 37.15 9.18 -17.32
CA ASN A 394 37.68 9.13 -15.96
C ASN A 394 36.99 8.07 -15.08
N GLN A 395 36.35 7.05 -15.67
CA GLN A 395 35.64 6.02 -14.92
C GLN A 395 36.53 5.28 -13.91
N ASP A 396 37.83 5.17 -14.19
CA ASP A 396 38.85 4.58 -13.32
C ASP A 396 39.11 5.41 -12.06
N LYS A 397 38.89 6.72 -12.12
CA LYS A 397 39.13 7.67 -11.01
C LYS A 397 37.87 8.10 -10.29
N LEU A 398 36.73 8.07 -10.99
CA LEU A 398 35.44 8.53 -10.47
C LEU A 398 34.76 7.44 -9.62
N LEU A 399 34.61 7.72 -8.33
CA LEU A 399 33.91 6.81 -7.41
C LEU A 399 32.40 6.84 -7.68
N ILE A 400 31.85 5.71 -8.10
CA ILE A 400 30.40 5.53 -8.30
C ILE A 400 29.68 5.69 -6.95
N LYS A 401 28.61 6.49 -6.95
CA LYS A 401 27.66 6.59 -5.85
C LYS A 401 26.59 5.53 -6.04
N GLU A 402 26.84 4.35 -5.47
CA GLU A 402 25.93 3.22 -5.54
C GLU A 402 24.51 3.59 -5.07
N GLU A 403 23.53 3.00 -5.75
CA GLU A 403 22.15 2.97 -5.31
C GLU A 403 21.96 1.67 -4.54
N ILE A 404 21.54 1.79 -3.28
CA ILE A 404 21.19 0.63 -2.47
C ILE A 404 19.81 0.17 -2.95
N LEU A 405 19.77 -0.99 -3.62
CA LEU A 405 18.55 -1.63 -4.08
C LEU A 405 18.18 -2.75 -3.10
N PRO A 406 16.87 -3.00 -2.89
CA PRO A 406 16.44 -4.09 -2.04
C PRO A 406 16.80 -5.44 -2.69
N SER A 407 17.37 -6.34 -1.92
CA SER A 407 17.65 -7.71 -2.31
C SER A 407 16.38 -8.54 -2.35
N ASN A 408 16.41 -9.66 -3.08
CA ASN A 408 15.28 -10.61 -3.08
C ASN A 408 15.00 -11.12 -1.66
N ALA A 409 16.03 -11.31 -0.82
CA ALA A 409 15.86 -11.75 0.55
C ALA A 409 15.10 -10.72 1.40
N LEU A 410 15.43 -9.42 1.27
CA LEU A 410 14.68 -8.36 1.94
C LEU A 410 13.23 -8.29 1.44
N LEU A 411 13.01 -8.37 0.12
CA LEU A 411 11.66 -8.35 -0.44
C LEU A 411 10.81 -9.53 0.05
N GLU A 412 11.41 -10.71 0.19
CA GLU A 412 10.78 -11.90 0.75
C GLU A 412 10.43 -11.71 2.24
N SER A 413 11.32 -11.11 3.04
CA SER A 413 11.03 -10.77 4.43
C SER A 413 9.86 -9.79 4.54
N LEU A 414 9.84 -8.75 3.71
CA LEU A 414 8.74 -7.78 3.66
C LEU A 414 7.43 -8.42 3.22
N HIS A 415 7.48 -9.36 2.27
CA HIS A 415 6.32 -10.11 1.78
C HIS A 415 5.60 -10.83 2.92
N ASN A 416 6.34 -11.60 3.70
CA ASN A 416 5.79 -12.38 4.82
C ASN A 416 5.15 -11.47 5.88
N ILE A 417 5.77 -10.33 6.19
CA ILE A 417 5.28 -9.39 7.20
C ILE A 417 4.00 -8.70 6.75
N LEU A 418 3.92 -8.30 5.47
CA LEU A 418 2.86 -7.43 4.96
C LEU A 418 1.58 -8.16 4.58
N LEU A 419 1.65 -9.42 4.15
CA LEU A 419 0.45 -10.19 3.81
C LEU A 419 -0.45 -10.48 5.01
N ASP A 420 0.14 -10.68 6.19
CA ASP A 420 -0.61 -10.82 7.43
C ASP A 420 -1.30 -9.50 7.85
N LYS A 421 -0.84 -8.37 7.31
CA LYS A 421 -1.28 -7.01 7.66
C LYS A 421 -2.07 -6.35 6.52
N MET A 422 -2.73 -7.14 5.69
CA MET A 422 -3.59 -6.63 4.61
C MET A 422 -4.80 -5.88 5.16
N VAL A 423 -5.00 -4.65 4.69
CA VAL A 423 -6.09 -3.75 5.12
C VAL A 423 -7.09 -3.43 4.00
N SER A 424 -6.93 -4.09 2.85
CA SER A 424 -7.80 -3.99 1.69
C SER A 424 -7.87 -5.31 0.96
N THR A 425 -8.91 -5.50 0.16
CA THR A 425 -9.15 -6.74 -0.57
C THR A 425 -8.74 -6.58 -2.03
N PRO A 426 -7.59 -7.14 -2.47
CA PRO A 426 -7.17 -7.03 -3.86
C PRO A 426 -8.02 -7.90 -4.78
N PHE A 427 -8.21 -7.42 -6.00
CA PHE A 427 -8.77 -8.20 -7.09
C PHE A 427 -7.93 -8.00 -8.36
N PHE A 428 -7.87 -9.04 -9.17
CA PHE A 428 -7.03 -9.12 -10.36
C PHE A 428 -7.90 -9.33 -11.59
N VAL A 429 -7.61 -8.57 -12.64
CA VAL A 429 -8.47 -8.45 -13.81
C VAL A 429 -7.75 -8.97 -15.04
N GLU A 430 -8.38 -9.95 -15.69
CA GLU A 430 -7.95 -10.49 -16.97
C GLU A 430 -8.78 -9.89 -18.11
N LYS A 431 -8.20 -9.90 -19.31
CA LYS A 431 -8.92 -9.56 -20.53
C LYS A 431 -9.41 -10.83 -21.21
N VAL A 432 -10.72 -11.05 -21.26
CA VAL A 432 -11.35 -12.16 -21.98
C VAL A 432 -12.04 -11.62 -23.23
N GLY A 433 -11.40 -11.80 -24.39
CA GLY A 433 -11.85 -11.18 -25.65
C GLY A 433 -11.76 -9.65 -25.57
N SER A 434 -12.89 -8.96 -25.75
CA SER A 434 -12.97 -7.49 -25.60
C SER A 434 -13.28 -7.02 -24.17
N ASN A 435 -13.67 -7.94 -23.27
CA ASN A 435 -14.22 -7.60 -21.96
C ASN A 435 -13.18 -7.77 -20.85
N LEU A 436 -13.18 -6.85 -19.90
CA LEU A 436 -12.42 -6.97 -18.64
C LEU A 436 -13.26 -7.67 -17.59
N LYS A 437 -12.68 -8.65 -16.88
CA LYS A 437 -13.37 -9.39 -15.83
C LYS A 437 -12.46 -9.63 -14.63
N PRO A 438 -12.91 -9.33 -13.39
CA PRO A 438 -12.23 -9.80 -12.20
C PRO A 438 -12.21 -11.32 -12.20
N LYS A 439 -11.01 -11.89 -12.03
CA LYS A 439 -10.76 -13.33 -12.11
C LYS A 439 -10.37 -13.92 -10.76
N VAL A 440 -9.54 -13.21 -10.02
CA VAL A 440 -9.03 -13.62 -8.72
C VAL A 440 -9.26 -12.50 -7.72
N ILE A 441 -9.58 -12.89 -6.49
CA ILE A 441 -9.70 -12.00 -5.33
C ILE A 441 -8.81 -12.56 -4.22
N GLY A 442 -8.05 -11.70 -3.56
CA GLY A 442 -7.28 -12.05 -2.37
C GLY A 442 -8.07 -11.70 -1.12
N VAL A 443 -8.23 -12.66 -0.21
CA VAL A 443 -9.01 -12.49 1.02
C VAL A 443 -8.28 -13.10 2.21
N ASN A 444 -8.45 -12.49 3.38
CA ASN A 444 -8.07 -13.08 4.65
C ASN A 444 -9.32 -13.64 5.35
N TYR A 445 -9.13 -14.72 6.11
CA TYR A 445 -10.19 -15.28 6.94
C TYR A 445 -9.98 -14.90 8.42
N PRO A 446 -11.05 -14.61 9.16
CA PRO A 446 -12.46 -14.61 8.73
C PRO A 446 -12.79 -13.46 7.76
N LEU A 447 -13.76 -13.68 6.87
CA LEU A 447 -14.15 -12.67 5.88
C LEU A 447 -14.81 -11.46 6.60
N PRO A 448 -14.47 -10.22 6.21
CA PRO A 448 -15.21 -9.04 6.68
C PRO A 448 -16.66 -9.07 6.17
N PRO A 449 -17.60 -8.38 6.85
CA PRO A 449 -19.03 -8.50 6.57
C PRO A 449 -19.44 -8.26 5.10
N HIS A 450 -18.87 -7.24 4.45
CA HIS A 450 -19.16 -6.95 3.05
C HIS A 450 -18.69 -8.06 2.11
N LEU A 451 -17.58 -8.75 2.40
CA LEU A 451 -17.14 -9.92 1.63
C LEU A 451 -17.94 -11.18 1.97
N ALA A 452 -18.37 -11.33 3.22
CA ALA A 452 -19.25 -12.43 3.60
C ALA A 452 -20.59 -12.34 2.85
N LEU A 453 -21.15 -11.14 2.67
CA LEU A 453 -22.30 -10.89 1.80
C LEU A 453 -22.03 -11.36 0.36
N LEU A 454 -20.90 -10.95 -0.22
CA LEU A 454 -20.51 -11.32 -1.58
C LEU A 454 -20.19 -12.81 -1.75
N ALA A 455 -19.69 -13.47 -0.70
CA ALA A 455 -19.47 -14.91 -0.65
C ALA A 455 -20.79 -15.68 -0.66
N LYS A 456 -21.77 -15.26 0.17
CA LYS A 456 -23.12 -15.86 0.23
C LYS A 456 -23.89 -15.74 -1.11
N LEU A 457 -23.59 -14.72 -1.92
CA LEU A 457 -24.17 -14.54 -3.25
C LEU A 457 -23.44 -15.30 -4.35
N GLY A 458 -22.24 -15.80 -4.05
CA GLY A 458 -21.45 -16.58 -4.98
C GLY A 458 -21.92 -18.03 -5.09
N SER A 459 -21.25 -18.79 -5.94
CA SER A 459 -21.50 -20.22 -6.13
C SER A 459 -20.18 -20.98 -6.13
N GLU A 460 -20.20 -22.26 -5.73
CA GLU A 460 -19.04 -23.16 -5.79
C GLU A 460 -17.82 -22.63 -5.01
N ASN A 461 -18.00 -22.16 -3.76
CA ASN A 461 -16.93 -21.55 -2.96
C ASN A 461 -16.23 -20.34 -3.61
N ARG A 462 -16.92 -19.59 -4.47
CA ARG A 462 -16.41 -18.34 -5.06
C ARG A 462 -17.09 -17.14 -4.44
N ILE A 463 -16.35 -16.04 -4.34
CA ILE A 463 -16.90 -14.73 -3.96
C ILE A 463 -17.30 -14.01 -5.26
N THR A 464 -18.58 -13.66 -5.41
CA THR A 464 -19.03 -12.91 -6.59
C THR A 464 -18.77 -11.42 -6.42
N LEU A 465 -18.16 -10.80 -7.42
CA LEU A 465 -18.01 -9.33 -7.49
C LEU A 465 -19.06 -8.68 -8.41
N GLN A 466 -20.04 -9.45 -8.89
CA GLN A 466 -21.09 -8.91 -9.75
C GLN A 466 -21.86 -7.74 -9.12
N PRO A 467 -22.22 -7.74 -7.82
CA PRO A 467 -22.90 -6.59 -7.22
C PRO A 467 -22.12 -5.28 -7.35
N ILE A 468 -20.78 -5.32 -7.44
CA ILE A 468 -19.94 -4.12 -7.58
C ILE A 468 -19.80 -3.73 -9.07
N PHE A 469 -19.53 -4.68 -9.96
CA PHE A 469 -19.10 -4.36 -11.33
C PHE A 469 -20.17 -4.46 -12.41
N LYS A 470 -21.28 -5.17 -12.16
CA LYS A 470 -22.36 -5.32 -13.14
C LYS A 470 -23.02 -3.95 -13.36
N GLY A 471 -23.14 -3.52 -14.62
CA GLY A 471 -23.62 -2.16 -14.95
C GLY A 471 -22.54 -1.08 -14.90
N HIS A 472 -21.48 -1.26 -14.10
CA HIS A 472 -20.42 -0.26 -13.89
C HIS A 472 -19.05 -0.65 -14.46
N THR A 473 -18.97 -1.68 -15.32
CA THR A 473 -17.71 -2.21 -15.87
C THR A 473 -16.88 -1.14 -16.59
N ASN A 474 -17.52 -0.18 -17.26
CA ASN A 474 -16.78 0.87 -17.96
C ASN A 474 -16.10 1.86 -16.98
N SER A 475 -16.84 2.31 -15.97
CA SER A 475 -16.37 3.29 -14.97
C SER A 475 -15.39 2.66 -13.98
N LEU A 476 -15.62 1.41 -13.55
CA LEU A 476 -14.81 0.76 -12.52
C LEU A 476 -13.66 -0.10 -13.05
N LEU A 477 -13.72 -0.58 -14.31
CA LEU A 477 -12.67 -1.43 -14.90
C LEU A 477 -12.05 -0.82 -16.16
N ALA A 478 -12.84 -0.56 -17.21
CA ALA A 478 -12.28 -0.19 -18.52
C ALA A 478 -11.55 1.16 -18.51
N THR A 479 -12.11 2.17 -17.84
CA THR A 479 -11.51 3.50 -17.73
C THR A 479 -10.29 3.50 -16.80
N PRO A 480 -10.37 2.95 -15.56
CA PRO A 480 -9.23 2.91 -14.64
C PRO A 480 -8.07 2.06 -15.13
N MET A 481 -8.34 0.97 -15.86
CA MET A 481 -7.33 -0.01 -16.29
C MET A 481 -6.84 0.23 -17.72
N LYS A 482 -7.12 1.42 -18.27
CA LYS A 482 -6.60 1.81 -19.58
C LYS A 482 -5.07 1.95 -19.50
N ARG A 483 -4.36 1.23 -20.37
CA ARG A 483 -2.90 1.20 -20.42
C ARG A 483 -2.31 2.50 -21.00
N ILE A 484 -2.18 3.52 -20.16
CA ILE A 484 -1.56 4.81 -20.47
C ILE A 484 -0.29 4.96 -19.62
N GLU A 485 0.81 5.36 -20.23
CA GLU A 485 2.05 5.62 -19.49
C GLU A 485 1.81 6.71 -18.42
N GLY A 486 2.24 6.44 -17.18
CA GLY A 486 2.01 7.35 -16.06
C GLY A 486 0.60 7.31 -15.48
N ALA A 487 -0.24 6.32 -15.85
CA ALA A 487 -1.54 6.12 -15.21
C ALA A 487 -1.40 6.00 -13.68
N VAL A 488 -2.27 6.74 -12.98
CA VAL A 488 -2.40 6.68 -11.52
C VAL A 488 -3.66 5.90 -11.15
N PRO A 489 -3.74 5.33 -9.94
CA PRO A 489 -4.96 4.69 -9.47
C PRO A 489 -6.14 5.65 -9.53
N GLN A 490 -7.26 5.17 -10.09
CA GLN A 490 -8.55 5.86 -10.02
C GLN A 490 -9.38 5.22 -8.91
N TYR A 491 -10.18 6.03 -8.23
CA TYR A 491 -10.97 5.61 -7.09
C TYR A 491 -12.42 5.99 -7.29
N HIS A 492 -13.33 5.10 -6.93
CA HIS A 492 -14.76 5.33 -7.00
C HIS A 492 -15.43 4.76 -5.76
N GLU A 493 -16.45 5.45 -5.27
CA GLU A 493 -17.31 4.94 -4.20
C GLU A 493 -18.49 4.17 -4.78
N VAL A 494 -18.75 2.99 -4.21
CA VAL A 494 -19.85 2.10 -4.56
C VAL A 494 -20.70 1.88 -3.31
N TYR A 495 -21.97 2.22 -3.41
CA TYR A 495 -22.97 2.13 -2.35
C TYR A 495 -23.77 0.85 -2.58
N LEU A 496 -23.70 -0.09 -1.64
CA LEU A 496 -24.39 -1.37 -1.68
C LEU A 496 -25.50 -1.40 -0.61
N SER A 497 -26.70 -1.79 -1.02
CA SER A 497 -27.79 -2.09 -0.09
C SER A 497 -28.26 -3.53 -0.31
N ALA A 498 -28.23 -4.33 0.75
CA ALA A 498 -28.71 -5.70 0.74
C ALA A 498 -29.98 -5.82 1.59
N VAL A 499 -31.11 -6.13 0.95
CA VAL A 499 -32.38 -6.38 1.65
C VAL A 499 -32.38 -7.81 2.16
N LYS A 500 -32.61 -7.97 3.47
CA LYS A 500 -32.62 -9.29 4.14
C LYS A 500 -33.98 -9.60 4.74
N TYR A 501 -34.36 -10.87 4.68
CA TYR A 501 -35.48 -11.42 5.44
C TYR A 501 -34.98 -12.61 6.26
N GLY A 502 -34.80 -12.41 7.57
CA GLY A 502 -34.03 -13.33 8.41
C GLY A 502 -32.58 -13.39 7.94
N THR A 503 -32.07 -14.60 7.70
CA THR A 503 -30.70 -14.84 7.19
C THR A 503 -30.60 -14.79 5.66
N ARG A 504 -31.74 -14.79 4.95
CA ARG A 504 -31.79 -14.87 3.49
C ARG A 504 -31.69 -13.50 2.83
N ILE A 505 -30.78 -13.36 1.87
CA ILE A 505 -30.64 -12.18 1.02
C ILE A 505 -31.71 -12.21 -0.07
N GLN A 506 -32.56 -11.19 -0.14
CA GLN A 506 -33.63 -11.08 -1.14
C GLN A 506 -33.15 -10.36 -2.40
N SER A 507 -32.45 -9.24 -2.22
CA SER A 507 -31.89 -8.45 -3.31
C SER A 507 -30.68 -7.67 -2.83
N VAL A 508 -29.79 -7.35 -3.77
CA VAL A 508 -28.68 -6.42 -3.58
C VAL A 508 -28.73 -5.38 -4.69
N GLU A 509 -28.83 -4.12 -4.30
CA GLU A 509 -28.74 -2.97 -5.21
C GLU A 509 -27.39 -2.28 -5.02
N SER A 510 -26.81 -1.82 -6.12
CA SER A 510 -25.56 -1.07 -6.14
C SER A 510 -25.70 0.21 -6.94
N ARG A 511 -25.05 1.27 -6.46
CA ARG A 511 -25.02 2.59 -7.11
C ARG A 511 -23.66 3.24 -6.92
N LEU A 512 -23.18 3.91 -7.95
CA LEU A 512 -22.06 4.86 -7.88
C LEU A 512 -22.54 6.20 -7.31
N LEU A 513 -21.60 7.04 -6.91
CA LEU A 513 -21.91 8.41 -6.50
C LEU A 513 -22.68 9.18 -7.60
N SER A 514 -22.30 8.98 -8.85
CA SER A 514 -22.92 9.62 -10.03
C SER A 514 -24.30 9.07 -10.41
N ASP A 515 -24.73 7.96 -9.83
CA ASP A 515 -26.07 7.39 -10.09
C ASP A 515 -27.16 8.06 -9.22
N PHE A 516 -26.77 8.85 -8.22
CA PHE A 516 -27.70 9.63 -7.41
C PHE A 516 -27.94 11.00 -8.05
N ALA A 517 -29.20 11.44 -8.08
CA ALA A 517 -29.56 12.77 -8.57
C ALA A 517 -29.05 13.88 -7.63
N ASP A 518 -29.08 13.63 -6.32
CA ASP A 518 -28.59 14.54 -5.30
C ASP A 518 -28.19 13.81 -4.00
N THR A 519 -27.58 14.55 -3.07
CA THR A 519 -27.18 14.06 -1.75
C THR A 519 -28.36 13.53 -0.92
N ARG A 520 -29.58 14.06 -1.11
CA ARG A 520 -30.76 13.62 -0.34
C ARG A 520 -31.23 12.25 -0.79
N GLU A 521 -31.21 11.97 -2.10
CA GLU A 521 -31.48 10.64 -2.65
C GLU A 521 -30.47 9.62 -2.11
N ARG A 522 -29.18 9.97 -2.11
CA ARG A 522 -28.13 9.12 -1.54
C ARG A 522 -28.36 8.83 -0.06
N ILE A 523 -28.64 9.85 0.77
CA ILE A 523 -28.95 9.67 2.19
C ILE A 523 -30.17 8.75 2.39
N ARG A 524 -31.21 8.89 1.56
CA ARG A 524 -32.40 8.02 1.63
C ARG A 524 -32.06 6.57 1.31
N PHE A 525 -31.26 6.33 0.27
CA PHE A 525 -30.78 4.99 -0.10
C PHE A 525 -30.02 4.34 1.06
N ILE A 526 -29.10 5.07 1.69
CA ILE A 526 -28.33 4.60 2.85
C ILE A 526 -29.26 4.22 4.01
N ARG A 527 -30.17 5.11 4.41
CA ARG A 527 -31.12 4.87 5.51
C ARG A 527 -32.04 3.70 5.24
N GLN A 528 -32.52 3.54 4.00
CA GLN A 528 -33.34 2.40 3.62
C GLN A 528 -32.57 1.08 3.72
N GLY A 529 -31.31 1.06 3.29
CA GLY A 529 -30.44 -0.10 3.43
C GLY A 529 -30.20 -0.49 4.89
N GLN A 530 -29.94 0.50 5.77
CA GLN A 530 -29.80 0.27 7.21
C GLN A 530 -31.08 -0.26 7.86
N ALA A 531 -32.26 0.17 7.39
CA ALA A 531 -33.55 -0.24 7.95
C ALA A 531 -34.04 -1.61 7.46
N MET A 532 -33.76 -1.97 6.20
CA MET A 532 -34.28 -3.17 5.54
C MET A 532 -33.29 -4.34 5.48
N GLY A 533 -32.05 -4.15 5.94
CA GLY A 533 -31.04 -5.20 5.96
C GLY A 533 -29.65 -4.64 6.27
N GLU A 534 -28.76 -4.69 5.29
CA GLU A 534 -27.38 -4.21 5.43
C GLU A 534 -27.06 -3.13 4.40
N PHE A 535 -26.19 -2.21 4.80
CA PHE A 535 -25.63 -1.18 3.94
C PHE A 535 -24.11 -1.23 4.03
N TYR A 536 -23.46 -1.11 2.87
CA TYR A 536 -22.00 -0.98 2.77
C TYR A 536 -21.64 0.13 1.79
N ALA A 537 -20.64 0.94 2.12
CA ALA A 537 -19.98 1.82 1.18
C ALA A 537 -18.55 1.32 0.95
N LEU A 538 -18.23 0.99 -0.29
CA LEU A 538 -16.93 0.46 -0.68
C LEU A 538 -16.22 1.46 -1.58
N ARG A 539 -14.96 1.77 -1.28
CA ARG A 539 -14.06 2.43 -2.21
C ARG A 539 -13.39 1.36 -3.07
N VAL A 540 -13.54 1.51 -4.38
CA VAL A 540 -12.93 0.63 -5.39
C VAL A 540 -11.81 1.39 -6.07
N SER A 541 -10.58 0.86 -5.99
CA SER A 541 -9.45 1.36 -6.76
C SER A 541 -9.24 0.53 -8.03
N GLY A 542 -8.74 1.15 -9.10
CA GLY A 542 -8.39 0.46 -10.34
C GLY A 542 -7.20 1.10 -11.02
N VAL A 543 -6.29 0.25 -11.54
CA VAL A 543 -5.06 0.68 -12.23
C VAL A 543 -4.62 -0.36 -13.26
N PRO A 544 -4.02 0.04 -14.41
CA PRO A 544 -3.44 -0.91 -15.35
C PRO A 544 -2.22 -1.62 -14.77
N VAL A 545 -2.05 -2.90 -15.13
CA VAL A 545 -0.83 -3.66 -14.85
C VAL A 545 0.02 -3.69 -16.11
N PHE A 546 1.22 -3.11 -16.06
CA PHE A 546 2.17 -3.12 -17.18
C PHE A 546 3.16 -4.27 -17.12
N ALA A 547 3.66 -4.57 -15.92
CA ALA A 547 4.67 -5.61 -15.69
C ALA A 547 4.21 -6.53 -14.54
N PRO A 548 3.37 -7.54 -14.84
CA PRO A 548 2.84 -8.44 -13.81
C PRO A 548 3.93 -9.32 -13.20
N ILE A 549 4.97 -9.67 -13.95
CA ILE A 549 6.07 -10.51 -13.46
C ILE A 549 7.04 -9.68 -12.59
N THR A 550 7.20 -10.09 -11.34
CA THR A 550 8.16 -9.53 -10.36
C THR A 550 9.48 -10.33 -10.38
N ASN A 551 10.55 -9.79 -9.80
CA ASN A 551 11.80 -10.55 -9.66
C ASN A 551 11.62 -11.78 -8.76
N LEU A 552 10.83 -11.68 -7.69
CA LEU A 552 10.51 -12.82 -6.82
C LEU A 552 9.73 -13.90 -7.58
N LEU A 553 8.73 -13.51 -8.37
CA LEU A 553 7.98 -14.47 -9.20
C LEU A 553 8.87 -15.16 -10.25
N ARG A 554 9.89 -14.48 -10.80
CA ARG A 554 10.86 -15.14 -11.69
C ARG A 554 11.65 -16.24 -10.98
N SER A 555 12.04 -16.01 -9.73
CA SER A 555 12.69 -17.03 -8.91
C SER A 555 11.77 -18.22 -8.70
N ASP A 556 10.52 -17.97 -8.29
CA ASP A 556 9.52 -19.03 -8.06
C ASP A 556 9.21 -19.82 -9.35
N LEU A 557 9.11 -19.14 -10.50
CA LEU A 557 8.90 -19.78 -11.80
C LEU A 557 10.10 -20.65 -12.22
N THR A 558 11.32 -20.24 -11.87
CA THR A 558 12.55 -21.01 -12.17
C THR A 558 12.56 -22.30 -11.35
N GLU A 559 12.30 -22.21 -10.04
CA GLU A 559 12.18 -23.39 -9.18
C GLU A 559 11.04 -24.31 -9.64
N LEU A 560 9.89 -23.74 -10.00
CA LEU A 560 8.76 -24.52 -10.50
C LEU A 560 9.08 -25.19 -11.86
N ALA A 561 9.89 -24.57 -12.72
CA ALA A 561 10.25 -25.12 -14.02
C ALA A 561 11.14 -26.36 -13.91
N GLU A 562 11.98 -26.46 -12.87
CA GLU A 562 12.78 -27.67 -12.59
C GLU A 562 11.91 -28.89 -12.30
N ILE A 563 10.72 -28.65 -11.72
CA ILE A 563 9.77 -29.69 -11.30
C ILE A 563 8.75 -29.97 -12.39
N SER A 564 8.17 -28.91 -12.96
CA SER A 564 7.17 -28.98 -14.02
C SER A 564 7.25 -27.77 -14.95
N PRO A 565 7.96 -27.91 -16.09
CA PRO A 565 8.06 -26.86 -17.11
C PRO A 565 6.69 -26.41 -17.64
N HIS A 566 5.74 -27.35 -17.76
CA HIS A 566 4.40 -27.07 -18.25
C HIS A 566 3.61 -26.17 -17.28
N HIS A 567 3.65 -26.47 -15.97
CA HIS A 567 2.96 -25.65 -14.98
C HIS A 567 3.61 -24.29 -14.80
N ALA A 568 4.95 -24.20 -14.83
CA ALA A 568 5.65 -22.92 -14.84
C ALA A 568 5.20 -22.03 -16.01
N LYS A 569 5.16 -22.57 -17.23
CA LYS A 569 4.69 -21.83 -18.42
C LYS A 569 3.21 -21.45 -18.33
N SER A 570 2.37 -22.31 -17.76
CA SER A 570 0.96 -22.02 -17.54
C SER A 570 0.77 -20.87 -16.55
N LEU A 571 1.51 -20.89 -15.43
CA LEU A 571 1.48 -19.84 -14.43
C LEU A 571 2.01 -18.52 -14.99
N GLU A 572 3.12 -18.56 -15.72
CA GLU A 572 3.66 -17.38 -16.42
C GLU A 572 2.60 -16.77 -17.36
N LYS A 573 1.92 -17.60 -18.17
CA LYS A 573 0.83 -17.15 -19.04
C LYS A 573 -0.34 -16.54 -18.26
N GLU A 574 -0.72 -17.15 -17.13
CA GLU A 574 -1.79 -16.65 -16.26
C GLU A 574 -1.44 -15.27 -15.68
N MET A 575 -0.19 -15.08 -15.23
CA MET A 575 0.30 -13.80 -14.71
C MET A 575 0.38 -12.75 -15.82
N LEU A 576 0.86 -13.11 -17.02
CA LEU A 576 0.91 -12.20 -18.17
C LEU A 576 -0.47 -11.80 -18.70
N ALA A 577 -1.50 -12.61 -18.46
CA ALA A 577 -2.88 -12.30 -18.84
C ALA A 577 -3.53 -11.22 -17.96
N GLN A 578 -2.92 -10.89 -16.82
CA GLN A 578 -3.41 -9.84 -15.92
C GLN A 578 -3.16 -8.47 -16.54
N VAL A 579 -4.25 -7.76 -16.83
CA VAL A 579 -4.21 -6.44 -17.47
C VAL A 579 -4.52 -5.31 -16.49
N GLY A 580 -5.13 -5.63 -15.36
CA GLY A 580 -5.52 -4.66 -14.35
C GLY A 580 -5.52 -5.22 -12.95
N TYR A 581 -5.42 -4.31 -12.00
CA TYR A 581 -5.38 -4.56 -10.57
C TYR A 581 -6.29 -3.54 -9.87
N GLY A 582 -6.90 -3.94 -8.77
CA GLY A 582 -7.65 -3.03 -7.92
C GLY A 582 -7.80 -3.55 -6.51
N GLU A 583 -8.27 -2.69 -5.63
CA GLU A 583 -8.52 -2.99 -4.22
C GLU A 583 -9.92 -2.53 -3.82
N LEU A 584 -10.58 -3.32 -2.97
CA LEU A 584 -11.80 -2.94 -2.28
C LEU A 584 -11.44 -2.51 -0.86
N VAL A 585 -11.98 -1.38 -0.45
CA VAL A 585 -11.82 -0.81 0.90
C VAL A 585 -13.19 -0.48 1.46
N ASP A 586 -13.49 -0.99 2.65
CA ASP A 586 -14.72 -0.66 3.36
C ASP A 586 -14.62 0.75 3.98
N ILE A 587 -15.42 1.68 3.46
CA ILE A 587 -15.50 3.07 3.95
C ILE A 587 -16.85 3.36 4.61
N THR A 588 -17.66 2.34 4.91
CA THR A 588 -19.03 2.47 5.43
C THR A 588 -19.10 3.41 6.64
N GLU A 589 -18.27 3.17 7.65
CA GLU A 589 -18.22 4.00 8.86
C GLU A 589 -17.89 5.47 8.54
N GLU A 590 -16.91 5.70 7.67
CA GLU A 590 -16.49 7.06 7.29
C GLU A 590 -17.59 7.80 6.54
N VAL A 591 -18.27 7.13 5.61
CA VAL A 591 -19.41 7.68 4.86
C VAL A 591 -20.57 8.02 5.80
N LEU A 592 -20.86 7.18 6.78
CA LEU A 592 -21.90 7.46 7.77
C LEU A 592 -21.53 8.65 8.66
N ILE A 593 -20.26 8.77 9.07
CA ILE A 593 -19.76 9.88 9.88
C ILE A 593 -19.86 11.21 9.11
N ARG A 594 -19.36 11.26 7.88
CA ARG A 594 -19.32 12.52 7.11
C ARG A 594 -20.70 13.01 6.67
N LEU A 595 -21.69 12.10 6.56
CA LEU A 595 -23.09 12.42 6.24
C LEU A 595 -23.98 12.62 7.47
N GLU A 596 -23.42 12.54 8.69
CA GLU A 596 -24.17 12.61 9.96
C GLU A 596 -25.31 11.56 10.04
N LEU A 597 -24.99 10.30 9.69
CA LEU A 597 -25.90 9.15 9.67
C LEU A 597 -25.55 8.04 10.69
N THR A 598 -24.58 8.29 11.57
CA THR A 598 -24.20 7.38 12.67
C THR A 598 -25.19 7.36 13.81
#